data_AF-A0A7K7ZL02-F1
#
_entry.id   AF-A0A7K7ZL02-F1
#
_cell.length_a   1.000
_cell.length_b   1.000
_cell.length_c   1.000
_cell.angle_alpha   90.00
_cell.angle_beta   90.00
_cell.angle_gamma   90.00
#
_symmetry.space_group_name_H-M   'P 1'
#
loop_
_entity.id
_entity.type
_entity.pdbx_description
1 polymer ?
#
loop_
_entity_poly.entity_id
_entity_poly.type
_entity_poly.pdbx_seq_one_letter_code
_entity_poly.pdbx_strand_id
1 'polypeptide(L)'
;KGNGMIGNIYSMGLALQALEATRKFYAPRNWDCAQAFSVVYAHDYQQPMAIAQVLPALVGRSYLDVAGLDCAATKNTSPNQQLPLSPALGTHGVPRAPIQVHYSITNKLQGIHFHYSTSVTVPSGSTLLWVLEVAAEENPQTFSFQTEQTSWGTYVTSIHGLAASTEDRTYWQFLSAGDALEEGGG
;
A
#
# COMPACT_ATOMS: atom_id res chain seq x y z
N LYS A 1 1.27 -20.98 2.86
CA LYS A 1 0.36 -20.40 3.87
C LYS A 1 -1.04 -20.92 3.59
N GLY A 2 -1.70 -21.53 4.58
CA GLY A 2 -3.00 -22.22 4.40
C GLY A 2 -4.23 -21.36 4.67
N ASN A 3 -4.08 -20.03 4.64
CA ASN A 3 -5.12 -19.07 5.01
C ASN A 3 -5.84 -18.45 3.80
N GLY A 4 -5.65 -18.99 2.59
CA GLY A 4 -6.28 -18.49 1.37
C GLY A 4 -5.56 -17.31 0.69
N MET A 5 -4.50 -16.74 1.29
CA MET A 5 -3.76 -15.63 0.69
C MET A 5 -2.79 -16.05 -0.43
N ILE A 6 -2.75 -15.24 -1.49
CA ILE A 6 -1.82 -15.34 -2.61
C ILE A 6 -1.06 -14.02 -2.69
N GLY A 7 0.23 -14.04 -2.35
CA GLY A 7 1.00 -12.82 -2.12
C GLY A 7 0.64 -12.21 -0.76
N ASN A 8 0.15 -10.96 -0.77
CA ASN A 8 -0.31 -10.20 0.39
C ASN A 8 -1.74 -9.67 0.19
N ILE A 9 -2.26 -8.93 1.16
CA ILE A 9 -3.65 -8.43 1.14
C ILE A 9 -3.94 -7.49 -0.04
N TYR A 10 -2.95 -6.72 -0.49
CA TYR A 10 -3.06 -5.78 -1.61
C TYR A 10 -2.99 -6.46 -2.98
N SER A 11 -2.37 -7.64 -3.09
CA SER A 11 -2.37 -8.43 -4.33
C SER A 11 -3.60 -9.31 -4.52
N MET A 12 -4.35 -9.58 -3.44
CA MET A 12 -5.47 -10.53 -3.45
C MET A 12 -6.58 -10.16 -4.44
N GLY A 13 -6.92 -8.87 -4.57
CA GLY A 13 -7.96 -8.41 -5.50
C GLY A 13 -7.69 -8.82 -6.94
N LEU A 14 -6.44 -8.67 -7.39
CA LEU A 14 -6.02 -9.08 -8.73
C LEU A 14 -5.88 -10.60 -8.85
N ALA A 15 -5.38 -11.27 -7.80
CA ALA A 15 -5.27 -12.73 -7.78
C ALA A 15 -6.63 -13.43 -7.90
N LEU A 16 -7.65 -12.92 -7.21
CA LEU A 16 -9.03 -13.41 -7.31
C LEU A 16 -9.56 -13.31 -8.75
N GLN A 17 -9.40 -12.15 -9.39
CA GLN A 17 -9.83 -11.95 -10.78
C GLN A 17 -9.11 -12.92 -11.74
N ALA A 18 -7.79 -13.07 -11.58
CA ALA A 18 -7.00 -13.92 -12.45
C ALA A 18 -7.37 -15.41 -12.30
N LEU A 19 -7.51 -15.91 -11.08
CA LEU A 19 -7.84 -17.31 -10.83
C LEU A 19 -9.27 -17.66 -11.19
N GLU A 20 -10.20 -16.71 -11.09
CA GLU A 20 -11.56 -16.90 -11.56
C GLU A 20 -11.60 -17.07 -13.09
N ALA A 21 -10.88 -16.20 -13.82
CA ALA A 21 -10.81 -16.26 -15.28
C ALA A 21 -10.03 -17.46 -15.84
N THR A 22 -9.17 -18.08 -15.04
CA THR A 22 -8.22 -19.13 -15.49
C THR A 22 -8.49 -20.52 -14.91
N ARG A 23 -9.67 -20.77 -14.33
CA ARG A 23 -10.13 -22.06 -13.74
C ARG A 23 -9.67 -23.30 -14.50
N LYS A 24 -9.77 -23.29 -15.83
CA LYS A 24 -9.41 -24.42 -16.71
C LYS A 24 -7.92 -24.85 -16.64
N PHE A 25 -7.03 -23.96 -16.20
CA PHE A 25 -5.58 -24.18 -16.25
C PHE A 25 -4.97 -24.75 -14.97
N TYR A 26 -5.68 -24.65 -13.84
CA TYR A 26 -5.19 -25.22 -12.58
C TYR A 26 -5.99 -26.43 -12.11
N ALA A 27 -7.11 -26.77 -12.78
CA ALA A 27 -7.77 -28.05 -12.57
C ALA A 27 -6.78 -29.22 -12.78
N PRO A 28 -6.79 -30.26 -11.93
CA PRO A 28 -7.74 -30.55 -10.86
C PRO A 28 -7.36 -29.97 -9.48
N ARG A 29 -6.32 -29.14 -9.39
CA ARG A 29 -5.91 -28.54 -8.12
C ARG A 29 -7.02 -27.62 -7.64
N ASN A 30 -7.66 -27.97 -6.53
CA ASN A 30 -8.69 -27.12 -5.96
C ASN A 30 -8.06 -25.89 -5.30
N TRP A 31 -8.62 -24.73 -5.64
CA TRP A 31 -8.38 -23.48 -4.94
C TRP A 31 -9.66 -23.05 -4.25
N ASP A 32 -9.58 -22.79 -2.94
CA ASP A 32 -10.72 -22.37 -2.14
C ASP A 32 -10.96 -20.86 -2.32
N CYS A 33 -11.76 -20.54 -3.33
CA CYS A 33 -12.16 -19.16 -3.64
C CYS A 33 -12.92 -18.53 -2.46
N ALA A 34 -13.73 -19.29 -1.73
CA ALA A 34 -14.49 -18.76 -0.59
C ALA A 34 -13.56 -18.36 0.56
N GLN A 35 -12.54 -19.17 0.85
CA GLN A 35 -11.50 -18.82 1.81
C GLN A 35 -10.75 -17.55 1.40
N ALA A 36 -10.31 -17.46 0.14
CA ALA A 36 -9.61 -16.29 -0.39
C ALA A 36 -10.49 -15.02 -0.36
N PHE A 37 -11.76 -15.14 -0.71
CA PHE A 37 -12.74 -14.05 -0.66
C PHE A 37 -12.97 -13.56 0.77
N SER A 38 -13.08 -14.47 1.74
CA SER A 38 -13.27 -14.10 3.15
C SER A 38 -12.12 -13.25 3.69
N VAL A 39 -10.89 -13.46 3.21
CA VAL A 39 -9.73 -12.65 3.62
C VAL A 39 -9.86 -11.21 3.15
N VAL A 40 -10.19 -11.00 1.87
CA VAL A 40 -10.33 -9.64 1.33
C VAL A 40 -11.58 -8.94 1.87
N TYR A 41 -12.68 -9.66 2.03
CA TYR A 41 -13.93 -9.08 2.52
C TYR A 41 -13.80 -8.55 3.97
N ALA A 42 -12.96 -9.20 4.78
CA ALA A 42 -12.75 -8.82 6.18
C ALA A 42 -11.73 -7.70 6.39
N HIS A 43 -10.97 -7.30 5.36
CA HIS A 43 -9.93 -6.29 5.49
C HIS A 43 -10.48 -4.87 5.31
N ASP A 44 -10.00 -3.95 6.14
CA ASP A 44 -10.37 -2.54 6.08
C ASP A 44 -9.44 -1.76 5.16
N TYR A 45 -9.89 -1.53 3.92
CA TYR A 45 -9.12 -0.80 2.91
C TYR A 45 -9.34 0.71 3.06
N GLN A 46 -8.29 1.42 3.46
CA GLN A 46 -8.30 2.89 3.52
C GLN A 46 -7.71 3.54 2.27
N GLN A 47 -6.87 2.82 1.52
CA GLN A 47 -6.16 3.35 0.36
C GLN A 47 -7.02 3.20 -0.93
N PRO A 48 -7.32 4.30 -1.67
CA PRO A 48 -8.24 4.27 -2.81
C PRO A 48 -7.86 3.35 -3.98
N MET A 49 -6.58 3.24 -4.30
CA MET A 49 -6.06 2.33 -5.32
C MET A 49 -6.19 0.86 -4.89
N ALA A 50 -5.97 0.52 -3.62
CA ALA A 50 -6.20 -0.81 -3.09
C ALA A 50 -7.70 -1.18 -3.21
N ILE A 51 -8.59 -0.25 -2.87
CA ILE A 51 -10.04 -0.40 -3.10
C ILE A 51 -10.31 -0.64 -4.59
N ALA A 52 -9.75 0.17 -5.48
CA ALA A 52 -9.97 0.03 -6.92
C ALA A 52 -9.47 -1.32 -7.49
N GLN A 53 -8.45 -1.93 -6.90
CA GLN A 53 -7.95 -3.25 -7.31
C GLN A 53 -8.77 -4.42 -6.77
N VAL A 54 -9.35 -4.29 -5.57
CA VAL A 54 -10.12 -5.37 -4.94
C VAL A 54 -11.62 -5.32 -5.29
N LEU A 55 -12.16 -4.13 -5.54
CA LEU A 55 -13.59 -3.92 -5.78
C LEU A 55 -14.15 -4.79 -6.91
N PRO A 56 -13.52 -4.93 -8.08
CA PRO A 56 -14.04 -5.81 -9.14
C PRO A 56 -14.26 -7.23 -8.63
N ALA A 57 -13.30 -7.82 -7.93
CA ALA A 57 -13.43 -9.17 -7.38
C ALA A 57 -14.56 -9.26 -6.35
N LEU A 58 -14.71 -8.25 -5.49
CA LEU A 58 -15.78 -8.19 -4.47
C LEU A 58 -17.18 -8.17 -5.09
N VAL A 59 -17.34 -7.57 -6.27
CA VAL A 59 -18.62 -7.54 -7.00
C VAL A 59 -18.75 -8.62 -8.07
N GLY A 60 -17.87 -9.64 -8.04
CA GLY A 60 -17.92 -10.75 -8.98
C GLY A 60 -17.58 -10.36 -10.42
N ARG A 61 -16.71 -9.36 -10.60
CA ARG A 61 -16.25 -8.84 -11.89
C ARG A 61 -14.74 -8.94 -12.00
N SER A 62 -14.26 -8.79 -13.23
CA SER A 62 -12.86 -8.72 -13.60
C SER A 62 -12.63 -7.63 -14.65
N TYR A 63 -11.37 -7.29 -14.89
CA TYR A 63 -11.02 -6.40 -16.01
C TYR A 63 -11.42 -6.95 -17.40
N LEU A 64 -11.70 -8.26 -17.53
CA LEU A 64 -12.21 -8.83 -18.78
C LEU A 64 -13.66 -8.42 -19.07
N ASP A 65 -14.43 -8.03 -18.06
CA ASP A 65 -15.83 -7.62 -18.20
C ASP A 65 -15.99 -6.19 -18.73
N VAL A 66 -14.90 -5.42 -18.82
CA VAL A 66 -14.92 -4.01 -19.21
C VAL A 66 -15.46 -3.82 -20.64
N ALA A 67 -15.17 -4.74 -21.55
CA ALA A 67 -15.66 -4.67 -22.94
C ALA A 67 -17.18 -4.82 -23.04
N GLY A 68 -17.83 -5.43 -22.04
CA GLY A 68 -19.28 -5.65 -22.00
C GLY A 68 -20.04 -4.66 -21.13
N LEU A 69 -19.43 -3.53 -20.75
CA LEU A 69 -20.03 -2.60 -19.81
C LEU A 69 -21.17 -1.80 -20.46
N ASP A 70 -22.39 -1.98 -19.97
CA ASP A 70 -23.55 -1.19 -20.41
C ASP A 70 -23.66 0.10 -19.59
N CYS A 71 -23.13 1.19 -20.14
CA CYS A 71 -23.19 2.53 -19.55
C CYS A 71 -24.61 3.15 -19.54
N ALA A 72 -25.56 2.62 -20.31
CA ALA A 72 -26.94 3.11 -20.31
C ALA A 72 -27.73 2.50 -19.13
N ALA A 73 -27.48 1.22 -18.83
CA ALA A 73 -28.10 0.53 -17.69
C ALA A 73 -27.68 1.12 -16.33
N THR A 74 -26.47 1.69 -16.22
CA THR A 74 -25.95 2.25 -14.97
C THR A 74 -26.53 3.63 -14.62
N LYS A 75 -27.10 4.38 -15.58
CA LYS A 75 -27.73 5.70 -15.33
C LYS A 75 -28.92 5.63 -14.37
N ASN A 76 -29.62 4.50 -14.31
CA ASN A 76 -30.78 4.30 -13.43
C ASN A 76 -30.40 3.86 -12.00
N THR A 77 -29.11 3.69 -11.71
CA THR A 77 -28.61 3.16 -10.43
C THR A 77 -27.85 4.22 -9.63
N SER A 78 -28.07 5.51 -9.90
CA SER A 78 -27.47 6.57 -9.09
C SER A 78 -28.02 6.46 -7.66
N PRO A 79 -27.21 6.09 -6.65
CA PRO A 79 -27.66 6.15 -5.28
C PRO A 79 -27.72 7.63 -4.94
N ASN A 80 -28.92 8.22 -5.02
CA ASN A 80 -29.18 9.54 -4.47
C ASN A 80 -29.15 9.53 -2.92
N GLN A 81 -28.71 8.41 -2.32
CA GLN A 81 -28.38 8.33 -0.90
C GLN A 81 -27.01 8.97 -0.71
N GLN A 82 -27.01 10.22 -0.28
CA GLN A 82 -25.95 10.70 0.58
C GLN A 82 -25.84 9.70 1.74
N LEU A 83 -24.84 8.81 1.65
CA LEU A 83 -24.32 8.15 2.83
C LEU A 83 -24.01 9.28 3.82
N PRO A 84 -24.46 9.18 5.09
CA PRO A 84 -24.05 10.16 6.08
C PRO A 84 -22.53 10.26 5.98
N LEU A 85 -22.02 11.47 5.74
CA LEU A 85 -20.59 11.73 5.85
C LEU A 85 -20.17 11.07 7.15
N SER A 86 -19.23 10.12 7.07
CA SER A 86 -18.64 9.48 8.23
C SER A 86 -18.42 10.59 9.26
N PRO A 87 -18.83 10.40 10.54
CA PRO A 87 -18.67 11.45 11.53
C PRO A 87 -17.24 11.96 11.40
N ALA A 88 -17.09 13.27 11.16
CA ALA A 88 -15.78 13.92 11.10
C ALA A 88 -15.01 13.36 12.26
N LEU A 89 -13.90 12.65 11.98
CA LEU A 89 -13.13 11.95 12.98
C LEU A 89 -12.96 12.92 14.13
N GLY A 90 -13.68 12.69 15.22
CA GLY A 90 -13.61 13.57 16.36
C GLY A 90 -12.16 13.51 16.76
N THR A 91 -11.46 14.64 16.68
CA THR A 91 -10.19 14.86 17.35
C THR A 91 -10.46 14.91 18.85
N HIS A 92 -11.05 13.85 19.40
CA HIS A 92 -10.84 13.46 20.78
C HIS A 92 -9.43 12.87 20.83
N GLY A 93 -8.46 13.77 20.79
CA GLY A 93 -7.06 13.48 21.03
C GLY A 93 -6.93 13.00 22.46
N VAL A 94 -7.13 11.70 22.67
CA VAL A 94 -6.43 11.01 23.76
C VAL A 94 -4.96 11.31 23.50
N PRO A 95 -4.25 12.01 24.41
CA PRO A 95 -2.83 12.25 24.24
C PRO A 95 -2.14 10.89 24.18
N ARG A 96 -1.76 10.47 22.97
CA ARG A 96 -0.99 9.24 22.82
C ARG A 96 0.45 9.60 23.12
N ALA A 97 1.08 8.82 23.98
CA ALA A 97 2.49 9.01 24.30
C ALA A 97 3.31 8.99 23.00
N PRO A 98 4.33 9.85 22.88
CA PRO A 98 5.23 9.79 21.73
C PRO A 98 5.97 8.44 21.72
N ILE A 99 6.26 7.96 20.53
CA ILE A 99 7.06 6.76 20.30
C ILE A 99 8.43 7.17 19.76
N GLN A 100 9.44 6.35 20.05
CA GLN A 100 10.77 6.49 19.47
C GLN A 100 10.97 5.40 18.42
N VAL A 101 11.45 5.80 17.24
CA VAL A 101 11.73 4.91 16.11
C VAL A 101 13.22 4.98 15.79
N HIS A 102 13.87 3.82 15.71
CA HIS A 102 15.24 3.73 15.20
C HIS A 102 15.19 3.71 13.66
N TYR A 103 15.60 4.81 13.06
CA TYR A 103 15.58 5.00 11.61
C TYR A 103 17.00 4.89 11.05
N SER A 104 17.18 4.05 10.03
CA SER A 104 18.47 3.86 9.37
C SER A 104 18.33 3.88 7.85
N ILE A 105 19.29 4.51 7.18
CA ILE A 105 19.44 4.50 5.72
C ILE A 105 20.71 3.75 5.35
N THR A 106 20.62 2.87 4.36
CA THR A 106 21.73 2.01 3.95
C THR A 106 21.82 1.93 2.44
N ASN A 107 23.00 2.21 1.90
CA ASN A 107 23.36 1.93 0.53
C ASN A 107 24.62 1.06 0.50
N LYS A 108 24.49 -0.14 -0.06
CA LYS A 108 25.58 -1.10 -0.30
C LYS A 108 25.70 -1.49 -1.77
N LEU A 109 25.00 -0.78 -2.65
CA LEU A 109 24.78 -1.21 -4.04
C LEU A 109 25.40 -0.24 -5.07
N GLN A 110 25.13 1.06 -4.96
CA GLN A 110 25.50 2.04 -5.99
C GLN A 110 26.44 3.12 -5.46
N GLY A 111 27.45 3.49 -6.24
CA GLY A 111 28.35 4.61 -5.91
C GLY A 111 29.08 4.43 -4.58
N ILE A 112 29.13 5.48 -3.77
CA ILE A 112 29.78 5.46 -2.45
C ILE A 112 28.82 4.82 -1.45
N HIS A 113 29.26 3.72 -0.84
CA HIS A 113 28.48 3.04 0.19
C HIS A 113 28.34 3.90 1.43
N PHE A 114 27.16 3.86 2.04
CA PHE A 114 26.87 4.58 3.27
C PHE A 114 25.90 3.83 4.16
N HIS A 115 26.01 4.10 5.46
CA HIS A 115 25.08 3.64 6.47
C HIS A 115 24.98 4.69 7.57
N TYR A 116 23.79 5.23 7.77
CA TYR A 116 23.52 6.24 8.80
C TYR A 116 22.28 5.84 9.59
N SER A 117 22.28 6.17 10.88
CA SER A 117 21.17 5.87 11.78
C SER A 117 20.90 7.04 12.72
N THR A 118 19.63 7.21 13.10
CA THR A 118 19.18 8.18 14.11
C THR A 118 17.99 7.62 14.88
N SER A 119 17.65 8.24 16.01
CA SER A 119 16.45 7.93 16.78
C SER A 119 15.48 9.09 16.67
N VAL A 120 14.32 8.85 16.07
CA VAL A 120 13.30 9.88 15.79
C VAL A 120 12.16 9.72 16.78
N THR A 121 11.72 10.81 17.38
CA THR A 121 10.57 10.81 18.30
C THR A 121 9.35 11.42 17.61
N VAL A 122 8.27 10.67 17.49
CA VAL A 122 7.04 11.09 16.80
C VAL A 122 5.79 10.76 17.63
N PRO A 123 4.66 11.47 17.44
CA PRO A 123 3.39 11.07 18.02
C PRO A 123 3.01 9.62 17.63
N SER A 124 2.38 8.88 18.55
CA SER A 124 1.88 7.56 18.21
C SER A 124 0.75 7.63 17.20
N GLY A 125 0.86 6.84 16.12
CA GLY A 125 -0.04 6.88 14.96
C GLY A 125 0.48 7.72 13.79
N SER A 126 1.66 8.34 13.91
CA SER A 126 2.37 8.93 12.77
C SER A 126 2.76 7.87 11.74
N THR A 127 2.86 8.30 10.49
CA THR A 127 3.29 7.47 9.36
C THR A 127 4.82 7.42 9.26
N LEU A 128 5.35 6.52 8.44
CA LEU A 128 6.79 6.43 8.18
C LEU A 128 7.30 7.69 7.46
N LEU A 129 6.50 8.30 6.59
CA LEU A 129 6.83 9.55 5.91
C LEU A 129 7.11 10.66 6.93
N TRP A 130 6.32 10.74 8.01
CA TRP A 130 6.57 11.69 9.10
C TRP A 130 7.92 11.45 9.78
N VAL A 131 8.32 10.19 9.95
CA VAL A 131 9.65 9.84 10.51
C VAL A 131 10.77 10.33 9.58
N LEU A 132 10.60 10.19 8.26
CA LEU A 132 11.54 10.70 7.26
C LEU A 132 11.63 12.24 7.30
N GLU A 133 10.49 12.91 7.40
CA GLU A 133 10.40 14.38 7.50
C GLU A 133 11.16 14.90 8.73
N VAL A 134 10.88 14.34 9.92
CA VAL A 134 11.57 14.76 11.16
C VAL A 134 13.08 14.48 11.07
N ALA A 135 13.49 13.32 10.56
CA ALA A 135 14.92 13.01 10.39
C ALA A 135 15.62 13.98 9.42
N ALA A 136 14.93 14.36 8.34
CA ALA A 136 15.44 15.31 7.35
C ALA A 136 15.51 16.74 7.91
N GLU A 137 14.57 17.15 8.76
CA GLU A 137 14.61 18.44 9.46
C GLU A 137 15.79 18.51 10.44
N GLU A 138 16.04 17.45 11.21
CA GLU A 138 17.13 17.40 12.19
C GLU A 138 18.52 17.33 11.54
N ASN A 139 18.66 16.57 10.45
CA ASN A 139 19.93 16.43 9.74
C ASN A 139 19.72 16.30 8.22
N PRO A 140 19.49 17.42 7.53
CA PRO A 140 19.15 17.44 6.10
C PRO A 140 20.31 16.95 5.21
N GLN A 141 21.55 17.09 5.66
CA GLN A 141 22.72 16.60 4.91
C GLN A 141 22.72 15.07 4.80
N THR A 142 22.22 14.38 5.83
CA THR A 142 22.24 12.91 5.89
C THR A 142 20.92 12.30 5.46
N PHE A 143 19.80 12.82 5.96
CA PHE A 143 18.48 12.20 5.80
C PHE A 143 17.55 12.94 4.82
N SER A 144 18.07 13.85 4.00
CA SER A 144 17.28 14.44 2.91
C SER A 144 16.75 13.35 1.98
N PHE A 145 15.52 13.55 1.52
CA PHE A 145 14.85 12.65 0.59
C PHE A 145 14.00 13.44 -0.40
N GLN A 146 13.62 12.78 -1.49
CA GLN A 146 12.69 13.32 -2.47
C GLN A 146 11.55 12.34 -2.69
N THR A 147 10.41 12.89 -3.09
CA THR A 147 9.18 12.12 -3.29
C THR A 147 8.47 12.50 -4.59
N GLU A 148 7.66 11.58 -5.07
CA GLU A 148 6.73 11.75 -6.18
C GLU A 148 5.33 11.28 -5.77
N GLN A 149 4.28 11.89 -6.31
CA GLN A 149 2.91 11.40 -6.13
C GLN A 149 2.57 10.35 -7.18
N THR A 150 2.01 9.23 -6.72
CA THR A 150 1.55 8.12 -7.56
C THR A 150 0.09 7.79 -7.26
N SER A 151 -0.54 6.91 -8.04
CA SER A 151 -1.88 6.42 -7.70
C SER A 151 -1.94 5.67 -6.36
N TRP A 152 -0.79 5.16 -5.89
CA TRP A 152 -0.66 4.52 -4.58
C TRP A 152 -0.36 5.49 -3.45
N GLY A 153 -0.06 6.75 -3.74
CA GLY A 153 0.33 7.78 -2.79
C GLY A 153 1.77 8.23 -2.97
N THR A 154 2.34 8.77 -1.89
CA THR A 154 3.70 9.31 -1.87
C THR A 154 4.75 8.21 -2.02
N TYR A 155 5.52 8.27 -3.10
CA TYR A 155 6.62 7.36 -3.39
C TYR A 155 7.97 8.05 -3.17
N VAL A 156 8.87 7.43 -2.41
CA VAL A 156 10.21 7.97 -2.14
C VAL A 156 11.14 7.63 -3.29
N THR A 157 11.62 8.66 -4.00
CA THR A 157 12.42 8.50 -5.22
C THR A 157 13.92 8.63 -4.95
N SER A 158 14.33 9.33 -3.89
CA SER A 158 15.73 9.57 -3.57
C SER A 158 15.94 9.71 -2.07
N ILE A 159 17.08 9.24 -1.55
CA ILE A 159 17.53 9.43 -0.16
C ILE A 159 19.02 9.75 -0.18
N HIS A 160 19.45 10.75 0.60
CA HIS A 160 20.84 11.20 0.69
C HIS A 160 21.46 11.51 -0.69
N GLY A 161 20.66 12.14 -1.56
CA GLY A 161 21.06 12.50 -2.93
C GLY A 161 21.17 11.32 -3.91
N LEU A 162 20.92 10.08 -3.50
CA LEU A 162 20.93 8.90 -4.37
C LEU A 162 19.51 8.54 -4.81
N ALA A 163 19.23 8.71 -6.10
CA ALA A 163 17.93 8.43 -6.69
C ALA A 163 17.78 6.97 -7.13
N ALA A 164 16.56 6.45 -7.07
CA ALA A 164 16.15 5.21 -7.71
C ALA A 164 16.25 5.31 -9.24
N SER A 165 16.49 4.18 -9.92
CA SER A 165 16.67 4.12 -11.36
C SER A 165 15.88 2.95 -11.95
N THR A 166 14.97 3.26 -12.87
CA THR A 166 14.23 2.23 -13.63
C THR A 166 15.14 1.46 -14.58
N GLU A 167 16.13 2.12 -15.18
CA GLU A 167 17.11 1.50 -16.09
C GLU A 167 18.00 0.50 -15.35
N ASP A 168 18.50 0.89 -14.17
CA ASP A 168 19.36 0.03 -13.33
C ASP A 168 18.56 -0.94 -12.44
N ARG A 169 17.22 -0.82 -12.45
CA ARG A 169 16.29 -1.58 -11.60
C ARG A 169 16.60 -1.43 -10.11
N THR A 170 16.95 -0.22 -9.68
CA THR A 170 17.24 0.13 -8.29
C THR A 170 16.13 0.98 -7.69
N TYR A 171 15.82 0.74 -6.41
CA TYR A 171 14.76 1.44 -5.68
C TYR A 171 15.08 1.49 -4.17
N TRP A 172 14.36 2.34 -3.45
CA TRP A 172 14.42 2.42 -1.99
C TRP A 172 13.41 1.47 -1.36
N GLN A 173 13.92 0.46 -0.64
CA GLN A 173 13.09 -0.50 0.08
C GLN A 173 12.99 -0.12 1.56
N PHE A 174 11.76 -0.12 2.08
CA PHE A 174 11.49 0.13 3.50
C PHE A 174 11.28 -1.18 4.24
N LEU A 175 11.93 -1.29 5.40
CA LEU A 175 11.93 -2.47 6.24
C LEU A 175 11.57 -2.09 7.68
N SER A 176 10.83 -2.97 8.36
CA SER A 176 10.66 -2.92 9.82
C SER A 176 11.31 -4.17 10.42
N ALA A 177 12.30 -3.99 11.28
CA ALA A 177 13.07 -5.08 11.89
C ALA A 177 13.65 -6.12 10.88
N GLY A 178 13.88 -5.70 9.63
CA GLY A 178 14.40 -6.55 8.56
C GLY A 178 13.32 -7.11 7.62
N ASP A 179 12.04 -7.03 7.98
CA ASP A 179 10.93 -7.46 7.13
C ASP A 179 10.45 -6.32 6.23
N ALA A 180 10.19 -6.63 4.96
CA ALA A 180 9.68 -5.64 4.00
C ALA A 180 8.27 -5.18 4.37
N LEU A 181 8.05 -3.87 4.30
CA LEU A 181 6.72 -3.30 4.52
C LEU A 181 5.78 -3.66 3.36
N GLU A 182 4.52 -3.92 3.68
CA GLU A 182 3.47 -4.18 2.69
C GLU A 182 2.72 -2.90 2.27
N GLU A 183 2.91 -1.80 3.02
CA GLU A 183 2.34 -0.48 2.78
C GLU A 183 3.43 0.54 2.39
N GLY A 184 3.00 1.64 1.75
CA GLY A 184 3.88 2.78 1.46
C GLY A 184 4.29 3.55 2.71
N GLY A 185 5.11 4.58 2.54
CA GLY A 185 5.55 5.41 3.68
C GLY A 185 4.48 6.37 4.21
N GLY A 186 3.52 6.75 3.37
CA GLY A 186 2.53 7.81 3.64
C GLY A 186 1.20 7.31 4.18
#